data_AF-A0A7S3PYF8-F1
#
_entry.id   AF-A0A7S3PYF8-F1
#
_cell.length_a   1.000
_cell.length_b   1.000
_cell.length_c   1.000
_cell.angle_alpha   90.00
_cell.angle_beta   90.00
_cell.angle_gamma   90.00
#
_symmetry.space_group_name_H-M   'P 1'
#
loop_
_entity.id
_entity.type
_entity.pdbx_description
1 polymer ?
#
loop_
_entity_poly.entity_id
_entity_poly.type
_entity_poly.pdbx_seq_one_letter_code
_entity_poly.pdbx_strand_id
1 'polypeptide(L)'
;MGKGKSAGNWGHDRHADNFHKKLDKQREKDEILAQQEEEEVRPKKKSKTKLSVKGYHRAMILSHDTHEKKEERRVKLHMTKVRRQLDKLRTRLERWDEVQERADYKKAMIEAEKQRKKEEEEAVPGFKRKRSGRLGPETWKLRGPARPAQEVYDFDTRYVDPYIKAHKDALVKAQRSINAFHIFKDKFGKLEGGDDNDGEENQESADDKPSPLLIDTCRLYLAQSMQFALLGIEGRKFKTARETLLDIISLEGYGTLSPITNARCRLMRMYLDANRPGSARRLWEKLPSDYSSVWIRYSAALLEFVSWKVLGEEGSSEKSAMDLLVEAIRGNVYCAYYLSFHDTFHQVMEYTEEVDDAEDSTLEQAIEYCNSEQMGSWMGTEGAVEWVQSVVLHTLNDKSSGSGSSVGADNHGKDTDEASENNKNNILQRGDLDWETGLDQLERDFDEDKSNDAESVNSNDDSIDGNDEEEAEVDFLMFAGMFRTSMEMLSDAGKFTL
;
A
#
# COMPACT_ATOMS: atom_id res chain seq x y z
N MET A 1 -56.21 -69.73 4.77
CA MET A 1 -56.46 -69.00 6.04
C MET A 1 -55.36 -67.94 6.16
N GLY A 2 -55.54 -66.64 6.27
CA GLY A 2 -56.72 -65.78 6.37
C GLY A 2 -56.29 -64.49 7.09
N LYS A 3 -56.33 -63.35 6.39
CA LYS A 3 -56.38 -61.95 6.89
C LYS A 3 -55.13 -61.43 7.66
N GLY A 4 -54.71 -60.16 7.55
CA GLY A 4 -55.45 -58.96 7.20
C GLY A 4 -54.59 -57.86 6.58
N LYS A 5 -55.26 -57.08 5.74
CA LYS A 5 -54.80 -55.87 5.07
C LYS A 5 -54.70 -54.73 6.10
N SER A 6 -53.54 -54.10 6.23
CA SER A 6 -53.39 -52.80 6.89
C SER A 6 -53.63 -51.71 5.84
N ALA A 7 -54.60 -50.84 6.11
CA ALA A 7 -54.98 -49.74 5.24
C ALA A 7 -53.92 -48.64 5.25
N GLY A 8 -53.52 -48.20 4.04
CA GLY A 8 -52.60 -47.09 3.85
C GLY A 8 -53.22 -45.77 4.32
N ASN A 9 -52.51 -45.09 5.22
CA ASN A 9 -52.77 -43.71 5.58
C ASN A 9 -52.05 -42.81 4.56
N TRP A 10 -52.73 -42.53 3.45
CA TRP A 10 -52.25 -41.61 2.42
C TRP A 10 -52.58 -40.16 2.80
N GLY A 11 -51.54 -39.32 2.85
CA GLY A 11 -51.67 -37.90 2.54
C GLY A 11 -52.22 -37.01 3.65
N HIS A 12 -51.47 -36.84 4.75
CA HIS A 12 -51.46 -35.53 5.40
C HIS A 12 -50.31 -34.71 4.84
N ASP A 13 -50.70 -33.63 4.16
CA ASP A 13 -49.90 -32.79 3.29
C ASP A 13 -48.89 -31.98 4.12
N ARG A 14 -47.76 -32.60 4.45
CA ARG A 14 -46.66 -31.98 5.24
C ARG A 14 -46.09 -30.70 4.60
N HIS A 15 -46.43 -30.41 3.35
CA HIS A 15 -46.06 -29.17 2.69
C HIS A 15 -46.89 -27.97 3.17
N ALA A 16 -48.17 -28.14 3.52
CA ALA A 16 -49.00 -27.06 4.03
C ALA A 16 -48.55 -26.62 5.43
N ASP A 17 -48.24 -27.57 6.31
CA ASP A 17 -47.78 -27.29 7.68
C ASP A 17 -46.41 -26.58 7.70
N ASN A 18 -45.53 -26.91 6.76
CA ASN A 18 -44.23 -26.24 6.63
C ASN A 18 -44.35 -24.81 6.06
N PHE A 19 -45.37 -24.55 5.24
CA PHE A 19 -45.62 -23.22 4.71
C PHE A 19 -46.18 -22.28 5.79
N HIS A 20 -47.13 -22.77 6.59
CA HIS A 20 -47.66 -22.02 7.74
C HIS A 20 -46.57 -21.75 8.78
N LYS A 21 -45.72 -22.73 9.11
CA LYS A 21 -44.56 -22.50 10.00
C LYS A 21 -43.58 -21.46 9.48
N LYS A 22 -43.40 -21.34 8.16
CA LYS A 22 -42.54 -20.28 7.59
C LYS A 22 -43.19 -18.91 7.69
N LEU A 23 -44.49 -18.80 7.43
CA LEU A 23 -45.25 -17.56 7.56
C LEU A 23 -45.32 -17.07 9.01
N ASP A 24 -45.54 -17.97 9.97
CA ASP A 24 -45.59 -17.61 11.40
C ASP A 24 -44.23 -17.14 11.89
N LYS A 25 -43.15 -17.80 11.46
CA LYS A 25 -41.77 -17.41 11.80
C LYS A 25 -41.35 -16.09 11.14
N GLN A 26 -41.98 -15.73 10.02
CA GLN A 26 -41.77 -14.46 9.34
C GLN A 26 -42.57 -13.34 10.03
N ARG A 27 -43.82 -13.61 10.44
CA ARG A 27 -44.62 -12.70 11.28
C ARG A 27 -43.97 -12.43 12.64
N GLU A 28 -43.42 -13.46 13.29
CA GLU A 28 -42.69 -13.31 14.56
C GLU A 28 -41.43 -12.45 14.37
N LYS A 29 -40.71 -12.62 13.25
CA LYS A 29 -39.59 -11.74 12.91
C LYS A 29 -40.03 -10.30 12.63
N ASP A 30 -41.12 -10.10 11.92
CA ASP A 30 -41.65 -8.77 11.59
C ASP A 30 -42.21 -8.08 12.85
N GLU A 31 -42.82 -8.81 13.78
CA GLU A 31 -43.23 -8.31 15.10
C GLU A 31 -42.03 -7.95 15.99
N ILE A 32 -40.97 -8.77 15.99
CA ILE A 32 -39.73 -8.43 16.71
C ILE A 32 -39.07 -7.20 16.09
N LEU A 33 -39.09 -7.07 14.76
CA LEU A 33 -38.54 -5.90 14.07
C LEU A 33 -39.38 -4.64 14.37
N ALA A 34 -40.71 -4.76 14.40
CA ALA A 34 -41.61 -3.67 14.74
C ALA A 34 -41.48 -3.25 16.21
N GLN A 35 -41.30 -4.21 17.14
CA GLN A 35 -41.03 -3.93 18.55
C GLN A 35 -39.64 -3.31 18.73
N GLN A 36 -38.65 -3.70 17.94
CA GLN A 36 -37.34 -3.03 17.91
C GLN A 36 -37.42 -1.62 17.31
N GLU A 37 -38.24 -1.37 16.30
CA GLU A 37 -38.49 -0.02 15.77
C GLU A 37 -39.29 0.86 16.76
N GLU A 38 -40.22 0.30 17.54
CA GLU A 38 -40.93 1.03 18.60
C GLU A 38 -40.05 1.29 19.84
N GLU A 39 -39.14 0.38 20.21
CA GLU A 39 -38.13 0.63 21.24
C GLU A 39 -36.98 1.54 20.77
N GLU A 40 -36.77 1.69 19.44
CA GLU A 40 -35.83 2.67 18.87
C GLU A 40 -36.44 4.06 18.61
N VAL A 41 -37.50 4.44 19.35
CA VAL A 41 -37.84 5.85 19.58
C VAL A 41 -36.75 6.47 20.47
N ARG A 42 -35.61 6.74 19.83
CA ARG A 42 -34.45 7.39 20.44
C ARG A 42 -34.90 8.70 21.11
N PRO A 43 -34.60 8.91 22.40
CA PRO A 43 -34.68 10.25 22.96
C PRO A 43 -33.76 11.14 22.11
N LYS A 44 -34.35 12.19 21.53
CA LYS A 44 -33.65 13.19 20.72
C LYS A 44 -32.32 13.51 21.38
N LYS A 45 -31.22 13.16 20.72
CA LYS A 45 -29.85 13.47 21.16
C LYS A 45 -29.79 14.96 21.46
N LYS A 46 -29.88 15.31 22.74
CA LYS A 46 -29.52 16.64 23.21
C LYS A 46 -28.09 16.85 22.75
N SER A 47 -27.85 18.00 22.14
CA SER A 47 -26.55 18.50 21.67
C SER A 47 -25.43 18.00 22.56
N LYS A 48 -24.29 17.59 21.97
CA LYS A 48 -23.04 17.23 22.64
C LYS A 48 -22.68 18.24 23.74
N THR A 49 -23.25 18.08 24.93
CA THR A 49 -22.81 18.76 26.13
C THR A 49 -21.47 18.11 26.42
N LYS A 50 -20.38 18.89 26.41
CA LYS A 50 -19.04 18.43 26.79
C LYS A 50 -19.20 17.57 28.05
N LEU A 51 -19.04 16.26 27.91
CA LEU A 51 -19.03 15.35 29.04
C LEU A 51 -17.94 15.89 29.96
N SER A 52 -18.33 16.32 31.15
CA SER A 52 -17.37 16.82 32.12
C SER A 52 -16.31 15.74 32.33
N VAL A 53 -15.07 16.14 32.61
CA VAL A 53 -13.92 15.24 32.80
C VAL A 53 -14.24 14.06 33.74
N LYS A 54 -15.16 14.26 34.70
CA LYS A 54 -15.68 13.23 35.62
C LYS A 54 -16.49 12.10 34.93
N GLY A 55 -17.23 12.40 33.87
CA GLY A 55 -17.98 11.42 33.09
C GLY A 55 -17.09 10.47 32.28
N TYR A 56 -15.99 10.99 31.73
CA TYR A 56 -14.99 10.18 31.03
C TYR A 56 -14.30 9.21 32.00
N HIS A 57 -13.93 9.68 33.19
CA HIS A 57 -13.29 8.84 34.20
C HIS A 57 -14.23 7.74 34.72
N ARG A 58 -15.52 8.04 34.94
CA ARG A 58 -16.51 7.02 35.34
C ARG A 58 -16.77 5.98 34.25
N ALA A 59 -16.86 6.39 32.99
CA ALA A 59 -16.98 5.45 31.87
C ALA A 59 -15.71 4.58 31.71
N MET A 60 -14.53 5.15 31.97
CA MET A 60 -13.26 4.43 31.95
C MET A 60 -13.17 3.38 33.06
N ILE A 61 -13.66 3.71 34.27
CA ILE A 61 -13.71 2.79 35.43
C ILE A 61 -14.75 1.67 35.21
N LEU A 62 -15.87 1.98 34.53
CA LEU A 62 -16.94 1.02 34.24
C LEU A 62 -16.63 0.12 33.03
N SER A 63 -15.85 0.62 32.07
CA SER A 63 -15.30 -0.24 31.01
C SER A 63 -14.15 -1.04 31.61
N HIS A 64 -14.37 -2.30 31.97
CA HIS A 64 -13.30 -3.24 32.35
C HIS A 64 -12.33 -3.57 31.18
N ASP A 65 -12.29 -2.73 30.15
CA ASP A 65 -11.39 -2.85 29.01
C ASP A 65 -10.08 -2.14 29.37
N THR A 66 -8.98 -2.91 29.33
CA THR A 66 -7.61 -2.38 29.37
C THR A 66 -7.35 -1.46 28.18
N HIS A 67 -6.32 -0.61 28.27
CA HIS A 67 -5.91 0.26 27.15
C HIS A 67 -5.70 -0.52 25.86
N GLU A 68 -4.94 -1.62 25.96
CA GLU A 68 -4.67 -2.57 24.88
C GLU A 68 -5.96 -3.10 24.22
N LYS A 69 -6.95 -3.54 25.00
CA LYS A 69 -8.26 -3.98 24.45
C LYS A 69 -9.00 -2.87 23.70
N LYS A 70 -8.83 -1.60 24.10
CA LYS A 70 -9.43 -0.45 23.41
C LYS A 70 -8.72 -0.19 22.09
N GLU A 71 -7.40 -0.30 22.04
CA GLU A 71 -6.59 -0.18 20.83
C GLU A 71 -6.89 -1.32 19.85
N GLU A 72 -6.89 -2.58 20.31
CA GLU A 72 -7.30 -3.73 19.51
C GLU A 72 -8.70 -3.54 18.90
N ARG A 73 -9.65 -2.99 19.67
CA ARG A 73 -11.00 -2.69 19.19
C ARG A 73 -10.98 -1.57 18.15
N ARG A 74 -10.16 -0.53 18.31
CA ARG A 74 -9.98 0.54 17.32
C ARG A 74 -9.42 -0.02 16.01
N VAL A 75 -8.33 -0.80 16.07
CA VAL A 75 -7.72 -1.46 14.90
C VAL A 75 -8.76 -2.34 14.20
N LYS A 76 -9.53 -3.15 14.95
CA LYS A 76 -10.58 -4.01 14.38
C LYS A 76 -11.70 -3.22 13.69
N LEU A 77 -12.14 -2.11 14.27
CA LEU A 77 -13.15 -1.24 13.67
C LEU A 77 -12.60 -0.57 12.41
N HIS A 78 -11.35 -0.11 12.44
CA HIS A 78 -10.70 0.50 11.30
C HIS A 78 -10.54 -0.50 10.16
N MET A 79 -10.01 -1.70 10.44
CA MET A 79 -9.89 -2.81 9.52
C MET A 79 -11.24 -3.18 8.87
N THR A 80 -12.34 -3.15 9.63
CA THR A 80 -13.69 -3.42 9.09
C THR A 80 -14.17 -2.28 8.18
N LYS A 81 -13.85 -1.03 8.50
CA LYS A 81 -14.18 0.14 7.68
C LYS A 81 -13.43 0.10 6.35
N VAL A 82 -12.10 -0.08 6.39
CA VAL A 82 -11.24 -0.14 5.21
C VAL A 82 -11.64 -1.32 4.31
N ARG A 83 -11.91 -2.50 4.89
CA ARG A 83 -12.41 -3.65 4.11
C ARG A 83 -13.68 -3.35 3.31
N ARG A 84 -14.65 -2.64 3.91
CA ARG A 84 -15.88 -2.24 3.21
C ARG A 84 -15.61 -1.22 2.09
N GLN A 85 -14.61 -0.36 2.25
CA GLN A 85 -14.19 0.56 1.20
C GLN A 85 -13.51 -0.19 0.07
N LEU A 86 -12.63 -1.15 0.39
CA LEU A 86 -12.02 -2.05 -0.57
C LEU A 86 -13.03 -2.89 -1.36
N ASP A 87 -14.04 -3.48 -0.69
CA ASP A 87 -15.08 -4.25 -1.38
C ASP A 87 -15.88 -3.37 -2.36
N LYS A 88 -16.12 -2.10 -2.02
CA LYS A 88 -16.76 -1.12 -2.92
C LYS A 88 -15.86 -0.76 -4.11
N LEU A 89 -14.58 -0.50 -3.87
CA LEU A 89 -13.63 -0.20 -4.95
C LEU A 89 -13.43 -1.41 -5.86
N ARG A 90 -13.34 -2.62 -5.29
CA ARG A 90 -13.22 -3.87 -6.04
C ARG A 90 -14.43 -4.08 -6.95
N THR A 91 -15.64 -3.97 -6.42
CA THR A 91 -16.87 -4.12 -7.23
C THR A 91 -17.01 -3.04 -8.31
N ARG A 92 -16.50 -1.83 -8.04
CA ARG A 92 -16.41 -0.72 -9.01
C ARG A 92 -15.42 -1.05 -10.14
N LEU A 93 -14.22 -1.53 -9.80
CA LEU A 93 -13.15 -1.87 -10.75
C LEU A 93 -13.44 -3.14 -11.57
N GLU A 94 -14.16 -4.10 -11.00
CA GLU A 94 -14.64 -5.31 -11.72
C GLU A 94 -15.66 -4.98 -12.81
N ARG A 95 -16.35 -3.84 -12.70
CA ARG A 95 -17.41 -3.38 -13.61
C ARG A 95 -17.21 -1.91 -13.97
N TRP A 96 -15.98 -1.54 -14.30
CA TRP A 96 -15.61 -0.15 -14.56
C TRP A 96 -16.33 0.36 -15.79
N ASP A 97 -17.00 1.50 -15.67
CA ASP A 97 -17.79 2.13 -16.72
C ASP A 97 -17.41 3.61 -16.81
N GLU A 98 -16.48 3.92 -17.71
CA GLU A 98 -15.87 5.24 -17.84
C GLU A 98 -16.90 6.39 -17.95
N VAL A 99 -17.99 6.17 -18.68
CA VAL A 99 -19.05 7.19 -18.86
C VAL A 99 -19.78 7.45 -17.56
N GLN A 100 -20.11 6.39 -16.83
CA GLN A 100 -20.75 6.53 -15.53
C GLN A 100 -19.80 7.18 -14.52
N GLU A 101 -18.53 6.78 -14.50
CA GLU A 101 -17.55 7.28 -13.55
C GLU A 101 -17.25 8.77 -13.74
N ARG A 102 -17.15 9.24 -15.00
CA ARG A 102 -17.07 10.68 -15.28
C ARG A 102 -18.30 11.44 -14.82
N ALA A 103 -19.50 10.86 -14.96
CA ALA A 103 -20.73 11.49 -14.51
C ALA A 103 -20.82 11.56 -12.97
N ASP A 104 -20.46 10.46 -12.29
CA ASP A 104 -20.44 10.37 -10.84
C ASP A 104 -19.37 11.30 -10.24
N TYR A 105 -18.19 11.40 -10.87
CA TYR A 105 -17.14 12.35 -10.50
C TYR A 105 -17.61 13.81 -10.63
N LYS A 106 -18.21 14.18 -11.77
CA LYS A 106 -18.78 15.53 -11.97
C LYS A 106 -19.85 15.84 -10.93
N LYS A 107 -20.71 14.86 -10.60
CA LYS A 107 -21.74 15.02 -9.58
C LYS A 107 -21.14 15.22 -8.19
N ALA A 108 -20.09 14.47 -7.84
CA ALA A 108 -19.36 14.61 -6.59
C ALA A 108 -18.70 15.98 -6.47
N MET A 109 -18.06 16.47 -7.54
CA MET A 109 -17.46 17.81 -7.60
C MET A 109 -18.49 18.92 -7.36
N ILE A 110 -19.65 18.84 -8.03
CA ILE A 110 -20.75 19.80 -7.83
C ILE A 110 -21.31 19.73 -6.40
N GLU A 111 -21.39 18.54 -5.81
CA GLU A 111 -21.86 18.37 -4.43
C GLU A 111 -20.85 18.94 -3.41
N ALA A 112 -19.56 18.71 -3.62
CA ALA A 112 -18.48 19.27 -2.79
C ALA A 112 -18.47 20.81 -2.86
N GLU A 113 -18.60 21.40 -4.04
CA GLU A 113 -18.70 22.86 -4.19
C GLU A 113 -19.94 23.42 -3.46
N LYS A 114 -21.08 22.72 -3.52
CA LYS A 114 -22.28 23.08 -2.76
C LYS A 114 -22.10 22.95 -1.26
N GLN A 115 -21.29 22.01 -0.79
CA GLN A 115 -20.97 21.86 0.63
C GLN A 115 -20.04 23.00 1.07
N ARG A 116 -18.99 23.30 0.30
CA ARG A 116 -18.08 24.43 0.59
C ARG A 116 -18.83 25.75 0.66
N LYS A 117 -19.72 26.04 -0.30
CA LYS A 117 -20.57 27.25 -0.26
C LYS A 117 -21.48 27.30 0.98
N LYS A 118 -22.00 26.16 1.43
CA LYS A 118 -22.81 26.11 2.67
C LYS A 118 -21.95 26.34 3.91
N GLU A 119 -20.72 25.82 3.94
CA GLU A 119 -19.79 26.02 5.04
C GLU A 119 -19.30 27.47 5.10
N GLU A 120 -18.98 28.07 3.96
CA GLU A 120 -18.67 29.51 3.82
C GLU A 120 -19.86 30.38 4.30
N GLU A 121 -21.09 30.08 3.87
CA GLU A 121 -22.30 30.75 4.36
C GLU A 121 -22.50 30.60 5.88
N GLU A 122 -22.20 29.42 6.43
CA GLU A 122 -22.29 29.13 7.86
C GLU A 122 -21.19 29.79 8.69
N ALA A 123 -20.01 30.02 8.09
CA ALA A 123 -18.87 30.68 8.72
C ALA A 123 -19.07 32.20 8.86
N VAL A 124 -19.96 32.81 8.07
CA VAL A 124 -20.24 34.25 8.16
C VAL A 124 -20.72 34.63 9.57
N PRO A 125 -20.01 35.54 10.29
CA PRO A 125 -20.39 35.98 11.62
C PRO A 125 -21.83 36.51 11.64
N GLY A 126 -22.71 35.83 12.37
CA GLY A 126 -24.13 36.19 12.47
C GLY A 126 -25.08 35.28 11.67
N PHE A 127 -24.58 34.25 10.96
CA PHE A 127 -25.43 33.25 10.32
C PHE A 127 -26.28 32.49 11.36
N LYS A 128 -27.58 32.77 11.40
CA LYS A 128 -28.55 31.99 12.16
C LYS A 128 -29.19 31.01 11.22
N ARG A 129 -28.89 29.71 11.36
CA ARG A 129 -29.59 28.62 10.67
C ARG A 129 -31.10 28.85 10.82
N LYS A 130 -31.76 29.30 9.74
CA LYS A 130 -33.22 29.44 9.71
C LYS A 130 -33.75 28.04 10.02
N ARG A 131 -34.37 27.86 11.18
CA ARG A 131 -35.06 26.61 11.49
C ARG A 131 -36.07 26.41 10.37
N SER A 132 -35.85 25.40 9.52
CA SER A 132 -36.84 25.01 8.52
C SER A 132 -38.16 24.84 9.26
N GLY A 133 -39.08 25.78 9.09
CA GLY A 133 -40.43 25.66 9.61
C GLY A 133 -41.02 24.35 9.10
N ARG A 134 -41.99 23.78 9.82
CA ARG A 134 -42.78 22.69 9.26
C ARG A 134 -43.33 23.16 7.92
N LEU A 135 -42.98 22.45 6.86
CA LEU A 135 -43.50 22.66 5.51
C LEU A 135 -45.03 22.68 5.60
N GLY A 136 -45.63 23.81 5.24
CA GLY A 136 -47.07 24.02 5.35
C GLY A 136 -47.86 23.05 4.45
N PRO A 137 -49.17 22.86 4.69
CA PRO A 137 -50.03 21.96 3.91
C PRO A 137 -49.99 22.21 2.39
N GLU A 138 -49.66 23.43 1.97
CA GLU A 138 -49.53 23.82 0.55
C GLU A 138 -48.38 23.11 -0.18
N THR A 139 -47.40 22.59 0.56
CA THR A 139 -46.30 21.80 -0.01
C THR A 139 -46.60 20.30 -0.04
N TRP A 140 -47.75 19.88 0.47
CA TRP A 140 -48.17 18.49 0.41
C TRP A 140 -48.60 18.17 -1.02
N LYS A 141 -47.68 17.59 -1.80
CA LYS A 141 -48.05 16.95 -3.06
C LYS A 141 -48.97 15.77 -2.74
N LEU A 142 -50.24 15.86 -3.13
CA LEU A 142 -51.21 14.77 -3.05
C LEU A 142 -50.65 13.55 -3.81
N ARG A 143 -50.03 12.61 -3.09
CA ARG A 143 -49.67 11.29 -3.62
C ARG A 143 -50.86 10.38 -3.41
N GLY A 144 -51.81 10.42 -4.35
CA GLY A 144 -52.99 9.56 -4.37
C GLY A 144 -53.38 9.18 -5.80
N PRO A 145 -54.12 8.07 -6.00
CA PRO A 145 -54.42 7.48 -7.31
C PRO A 145 -55.43 8.26 -8.17
N ALA A 146 -55.85 9.45 -7.74
CA ALA A 146 -56.82 10.27 -8.47
C ALA A 146 -56.13 11.18 -9.52
N ARG A 147 -55.34 10.60 -10.42
CA ARG A 147 -55.07 11.29 -11.69
C ARG A 147 -56.33 11.17 -12.56
N PRO A 148 -56.83 12.26 -13.16
CA PRO A 148 -58.01 12.18 -14.02
C PRO A 148 -57.78 11.15 -15.13
N ALA A 149 -58.76 10.27 -15.35
CA ALA A 149 -58.64 9.13 -16.27
C ALA A 149 -58.28 9.52 -17.72
N GLN A 150 -58.48 10.80 -18.09
CA GLN A 150 -58.05 11.35 -19.38
C GLN A 150 -56.52 11.46 -19.53
N GLU A 151 -55.74 11.51 -18.45
CA GLU A 151 -54.26 11.44 -18.50
C GLU A 151 -53.73 10.00 -18.62
N VAL A 152 -54.60 8.99 -18.54
CA VAL A 152 -54.21 7.57 -18.42
C VAL A 152 -54.38 6.79 -19.74
N TYR A 153 -55.09 7.34 -20.74
CA TYR A 153 -55.46 6.62 -21.96
C TYR A 153 -55.21 7.38 -23.27
N ASP A 154 -54.10 8.10 -23.35
CA ASP A 154 -53.48 8.32 -24.66
C ASP A 154 -52.57 7.12 -24.93
N PHE A 155 -52.93 6.28 -25.90
CA PHE A 155 -52.03 5.30 -26.51
C PHE A 155 -50.89 6.09 -27.20
N ASP A 156 -49.95 6.58 -26.41
CA ASP A 156 -48.80 7.31 -26.90
C ASP A 156 -47.94 6.30 -27.68
N THR A 157 -47.89 6.45 -29.00
CA THR A 157 -47.02 5.65 -29.87
C THR A 157 -45.53 5.91 -29.59
N ARG A 158 -45.22 6.88 -28.72
CA ARG A 158 -43.89 7.12 -28.15
C ARG A 158 -43.65 6.36 -26.84
N TYR A 159 -44.62 5.58 -26.34
CA TYR A 159 -44.42 4.76 -25.15
C TYR A 159 -43.32 3.73 -25.41
N VAL A 160 -42.16 3.99 -24.81
CA VAL A 160 -41.08 3.00 -24.72
C VAL A 160 -41.28 2.26 -23.41
N ASP A 161 -41.52 0.95 -23.50
CA ASP A 161 -41.59 0.09 -22.33
C ASP A 161 -40.33 0.30 -21.46
N PRO A 162 -40.50 0.77 -20.20
CA PRO A 162 -39.40 1.03 -19.28
C PRO A 162 -38.47 -0.18 -19.10
N TYR A 163 -38.99 -1.41 -19.18
CA TYR A 163 -38.19 -2.63 -19.05
C TYR A 163 -37.35 -2.89 -20.30
N ILE A 164 -37.89 -2.67 -21.50
CA ILE A 164 -37.13 -2.78 -22.76
C ILE A 164 -36.03 -1.73 -22.79
N LYS A 165 -36.34 -0.50 -22.35
CA LYS A 165 -35.33 0.57 -22.24
C LYS A 165 -34.24 0.20 -21.23
N ALA A 166 -34.62 -0.20 -20.01
CA ALA A 166 -33.68 -0.61 -18.98
C ALA A 166 -32.80 -1.79 -19.42
N HIS A 167 -33.36 -2.75 -20.18
CA HIS A 167 -32.60 -3.87 -20.74
C HIS A 167 -31.61 -3.41 -21.82
N LYS A 168 -32.02 -2.53 -22.75
CA LYS A 168 -31.12 -1.94 -23.75
C LYS A 168 -30.00 -1.13 -23.09
N ASP A 169 -30.34 -0.29 -22.11
CA ASP A 169 -29.38 0.50 -21.35
C ASP A 169 -28.42 -0.42 -20.57
N ALA A 170 -28.91 -1.53 -20.01
CA ALA A 170 -28.07 -2.53 -19.34
C ALA A 170 -27.14 -3.28 -20.30
N LEU A 171 -27.58 -3.59 -21.53
CA LEU A 171 -26.72 -4.18 -22.56
C LEU A 171 -25.63 -3.21 -23.01
N VAL A 172 -25.98 -1.96 -23.31
CA VAL A 172 -25.01 -0.91 -23.64
C VAL A 172 -24.01 -0.71 -22.50
N LYS A 173 -24.51 -0.74 -21.26
CA LYS A 173 -23.66 -0.68 -20.07
C LYS A 173 -22.74 -1.90 -19.93
N ALA A 174 -23.24 -3.10 -20.18
CA ALA A 174 -22.43 -4.31 -20.12
C ALA A 174 -21.35 -4.35 -21.21
N GLN A 175 -21.66 -3.80 -22.40
CA GLN A 175 -20.71 -3.72 -23.52
C GLN A 175 -19.57 -2.73 -23.26
N ARG A 176 -19.84 -1.62 -22.58
CA ARG A 176 -18.82 -0.62 -22.22
C ARG A 176 -18.10 -0.93 -20.92
N SER A 177 -18.67 -1.78 -20.05
CA SER A 177 -18.06 -2.09 -18.77
C SER A 177 -16.86 -3.00 -18.96
N ILE A 178 -15.74 -2.62 -18.37
CA ILE A 178 -14.49 -3.37 -18.41
C ILE A 178 -14.13 -3.89 -17.02
N ASN A 179 -13.40 -5.00 -16.97
CA ASN A 179 -12.81 -5.49 -15.73
C ASN A 179 -11.36 -4.99 -15.63
N ALA A 180 -11.14 -3.96 -14.82
CA ALA A 180 -9.84 -3.32 -14.69
C ALA A 180 -8.75 -4.30 -14.20
N PHE A 181 -9.09 -5.23 -13.31
CA PHE A 181 -8.13 -6.23 -12.81
C PHE A 181 -7.60 -7.16 -13.89
N HIS A 182 -8.39 -7.41 -14.94
CA HIS A 182 -7.97 -8.27 -16.04
C HIS A 182 -7.11 -7.51 -17.07
N ILE A 183 -7.48 -6.26 -17.35
CA ILE A 183 -6.78 -5.42 -18.33
C ILE A 183 -5.42 -4.98 -17.81
N PHE A 184 -5.34 -4.52 -16.55
CA PHE A 184 -4.11 -3.98 -15.96
C PHE A 184 -3.35 -5.00 -15.12
N LYS A 185 -3.49 -6.29 -15.43
CA LYS A 185 -2.70 -7.31 -14.74
C LYS A 185 -1.20 -7.04 -15.00
N ASP A 186 -0.40 -7.05 -13.94
CA ASP A 186 1.04 -6.76 -13.95
C ASP A 186 1.43 -5.29 -14.27
N LYS A 187 0.46 -4.40 -14.50
CA LYS A 187 0.66 -2.95 -14.75
C LYS A 187 -0.31 -2.08 -13.96
N PHE A 188 -0.84 -2.61 -12.85
CA PHE A 188 -1.96 -2.00 -12.15
C PHE A 188 -1.57 -0.65 -11.54
N GLY A 189 -2.20 0.44 -12.00
CA GLY A 189 -1.98 1.80 -11.47
C GLY A 189 -0.78 2.56 -12.06
N LYS A 190 -0.09 1.99 -13.06
CA LYS A 190 1.01 2.67 -13.76
C LYS A 190 0.47 3.56 -14.88
N LEU A 191 1.01 4.77 -15.01
CA LEU A 191 0.84 5.62 -16.19
C LEU A 191 1.85 5.13 -17.23
N GLU A 192 1.40 4.62 -18.37
CA GLU A 192 2.28 4.11 -19.44
C GLU A 192 2.97 5.25 -20.24
N GLY A 193 3.53 6.27 -19.58
CA GLY A 193 4.08 7.40 -20.34
C GLY A 193 4.88 8.42 -19.55
N GLY A 194 5.72 7.98 -18.62
CA GLY A 194 6.68 8.84 -17.93
C GLY A 194 8.14 8.55 -18.28
N ASP A 195 8.40 7.76 -19.32
CA ASP A 195 9.77 7.61 -19.84
C ASP A 195 9.88 8.58 -21.02
N ASP A 196 10.27 9.82 -20.72
CA ASP A 196 10.38 10.97 -21.63
C ASP A 196 11.45 10.79 -22.73
N ASN A 197 11.84 9.56 -23.04
CA ASN A 197 12.99 9.27 -23.88
C ASN A 197 12.56 9.00 -25.34
N ASP A 198 12.55 10.10 -26.09
CA ASP A 198 13.01 10.23 -27.47
C ASP A 198 12.63 9.14 -28.49
N GLY A 199 11.67 9.51 -29.34
CA GLY A 199 11.83 9.33 -30.78
C GLY A 199 11.27 8.03 -31.36
N GLU A 200 9.96 7.99 -31.58
CA GLU A 200 9.36 7.70 -32.90
C GLU A 200 7.84 7.82 -32.79
N GLU A 201 7.27 8.76 -33.53
CA GLU A 201 5.82 9.00 -33.65
C GLU A 201 5.13 7.82 -34.36
N ASN A 202 5.10 6.63 -33.76
CA ASN A 202 4.11 5.64 -34.14
C ASN A 202 2.77 6.11 -33.61
N GLN A 203 1.92 6.61 -34.52
CA GLN A 203 0.49 6.87 -34.32
C GLN A 203 -0.26 5.56 -34.00
N GLU A 204 0.08 4.91 -32.89
CA GLU A 204 -0.84 3.97 -32.27
C GLU A 204 -2.05 4.76 -31.76
N SER A 205 -3.22 4.18 -31.97
CA SER A 205 -4.53 4.77 -31.73
C SER A 205 -4.61 5.44 -30.36
N ALA A 206 -4.89 6.74 -30.34
CA ALA A 206 -5.12 7.52 -29.12
C ALA A 206 -6.27 6.97 -28.24
N ASP A 207 -7.03 5.98 -28.72
CA ASP A 207 -8.14 5.34 -28.01
C ASP A 207 -7.72 4.24 -27.01
N ASP A 208 -6.46 3.76 -27.04
CA ASP A 208 -6.04 2.64 -26.17
C ASP A 208 -5.45 3.09 -24.82
N LYS A 209 -5.20 4.39 -24.62
CA LYS A 209 -4.64 4.88 -23.35
C LYS A 209 -5.68 4.82 -22.23
N PRO A 210 -5.35 4.22 -21.07
CA PRO A 210 -6.23 4.22 -19.91
C PRO A 210 -6.64 5.63 -19.49
N SER A 211 -7.90 5.79 -19.10
CA SER A 211 -8.37 7.06 -18.53
C SER A 211 -7.63 7.37 -17.22
N PRO A 212 -7.22 8.64 -16.99
CA PRO A 212 -6.60 9.05 -15.73
C PRO A 212 -7.44 8.68 -14.49
N LEU A 213 -8.77 8.82 -14.58
CA LEU A 213 -9.70 8.47 -13.51
C LEU A 213 -9.64 6.98 -13.11
N LEU A 214 -9.38 6.11 -14.08
CA LEU A 214 -9.23 4.69 -13.84
C LEU A 214 -7.92 4.42 -13.10
N ILE A 215 -6.83 5.05 -13.53
CA ILE A 215 -5.51 4.92 -12.89
C ILE A 215 -5.54 5.43 -11.46
N ASP A 216 -6.14 6.59 -11.21
CA ASP A 216 -6.31 7.14 -9.87
C ASP A 216 -7.13 6.20 -8.97
N THR A 217 -8.17 5.58 -9.52
CA THR A 217 -8.97 4.60 -8.78
C THR A 217 -8.18 3.32 -8.49
N CYS A 218 -7.34 2.87 -9.42
CA CYS A 218 -6.41 1.76 -9.22
C CYS A 218 -5.39 2.07 -8.12
N ARG A 219 -4.76 3.25 -8.15
CA ARG A 219 -3.83 3.72 -7.10
C ARG A 219 -4.51 3.82 -5.74
N LEU A 220 -5.73 4.36 -5.69
CA LEU A 220 -6.53 4.41 -4.46
C LEU A 220 -6.84 3.00 -3.93
N TYR A 221 -7.10 2.03 -4.81
CA TYR A 221 -7.31 0.64 -4.42
C TYR A 221 -6.03 0.01 -3.84
N LEU A 222 -4.87 0.24 -4.46
CA LEU A 222 -3.58 -0.21 -3.93
C LEU A 222 -3.28 0.41 -2.57
N ALA A 223 -3.44 1.73 -2.43
CA ALA A 223 -3.21 2.45 -1.17
C ALA A 223 -4.12 1.94 -0.03
N GLN A 224 -5.42 1.74 -0.30
CA GLN A 224 -6.33 1.17 0.70
C GLN A 224 -6.02 -0.30 1.01
N SER A 225 -5.52 -1.06 0.04
CA SER A 225 -5.12 -2.45 0.24
C SER A 225 -3.88 -2.52 1.11
N MET A 226 -2.91 -1.63 0.88
CA MET A 226 -1.74 -1.48 1.72
C MET A 226 -2.14 -1.11 3.15
N GLN A 227 -2.99 -0.09 3.33
CA GLN A 227 -3.48 0.29 4.66
C GLN A 227 -4.17 -0.89 5.38
N PHE A 228 -4.97 -1.68 4.65
CA PHE A 228 -5.62 -2.87 5.20
C PHE A 228 -4.60 -3.94 5.62
N ALA A 229 -3.54 -4.14 4.84
CA ALA A 229 -2.46 -5.05 5.17
C ALA A 229 -1.69 -4.60 6.42
N LEU A 230 -1.32 -3.31 6.51
CA LEU A 230 -0.63 -2.73 7.67
C LEU A 230 -1.45 -2.86 8.96
N LEU A 231 -2.75 -2.53 8.92
CA LEU A 231 -3.68 -2.77 10.04
C LEU A 231 -3.78 -4.27 10.40
N GLY A 232 -3.59 -5.14 9.41
CA GLY A 232 -3.51 -6.59 9.60
C GLY A 232 -2.24 -7.00 10.35
N ILE A 233 -1.09 -6.40 10.03
CA ILE A 233 0.20 -6.62 10.72
C ILE A 233 0.11 -6.12 12.17
N GLU A 234 -0.33 -4.88 12.37
CA GLU A 234 -0.53 -4.27 13.69
C GLU A 234 -1.48 -5.11 14.55
N GLY A 235 -2.58 -5.59 13.96
CA GLY A 235 -3.54 -6.49 14.61
C GLY A 235 -3.07 -7.95 14.75
N ARG A 236 -1.81 -8.28 14.44
CA ARG A 236 -1.21 -9.63 14.43
C ARG A 236 -1.98 -10.66 13.61
N LYS A 237 -2.70 -10.22 12.58
CA LYS A 237 -3.45 -11.06 11.61
C LYS A 237 -2.61 -11.33 10.37
N PHE A 238 -1.44 -11.92 10.58
CA PHE A 238 -0.44 -12.16 9.53
C PHE A 238 -0.98 -12.90 8.31
N LYS A 239 -1.93 -13.83 8.48
CA LYS A 239 -2.55 -14.54 7.34
C LYS A 239 -3.29 -13.57 6.40
N THR A 240 -4.09 -12.67 6.95
CA THR A 240 -4.88 -11.70 6.18
C THR A 240 -3.99 -10.64 5.55
N ALA A 241 -3.00 -10.15 6.31
CA ALA A 241 -2.00 -9.23 5.78
C ALA A 241 -1.22 -9.86 4.61
N ARG A 242 -0.74 -11.10 4.78
CA ARG A 242 -0.06 -11.86 3.74
C ARG A 242 -0.88 -12.01 2.47
N GLU A 243 -2.13 -12.44 2.59
CA GLU A 243 -3.03 -12.60 1.43
C GLU A 243 -3.19 -11.27 0.69
N THR A 244 -3.40 -10.17 1.43
CA THR A 244 -3.56 -8.83 0.85
C THR A 244 -2.28 -8.34 0.16
N LEU A 245 -1.10 -8.52 0.78
CA LEU A 245 0.19 -8.12 0.19
C LEU A 245 0.53 -8.93 -1.06
N LEU A 246 0.25 -10.24 -1.05
CA LEU A 246 0.43 -11.07 -2.25
C LEU A 246 -0.54 -10.67 -3.38
N ASP A 247 -1.77 -10.32 -3.04
CA ASP A 247 -2.73 -9.79 -4.01
C ASP A 247 -2.19 -8.48 -4.63
N ILE A 248 -1.67 -7.55 -3.82
CA ILE A 248 -1.03 -6.31 -4.31
C ILE A 248 0.14 -6.62 -5.26
N ILE A 249 1.09 -7.47 -4.84
CA ILE A 249 2.25 -7.85 -5.66
C ILE A 249 1.81 -8.51 -6.98
N SER A 250 0.72 -9.29 -6.96
CA SER A 250 0.19 -9.93 -8.16
C SER A 250 -0.47 -8.94 -9.13
N LEU A 251 -0.96 -7.80 -8.63
CA LEU A 251 -1.54 -6.73 -9.44
C LEU A 251 -0.45 -5.85 -10.06
N GLU A 252 0.57 -5.50 -9.28
CA GLU A 252 1.74 -4.73 -9.74
C GLU A 252 2.68 -5.54 -10.64
N GLY A 253 2.59 -6.87 -10.57
CA GLY A 253 3.43 -7.81 -11.30
C GLY A 253 4.73 -8.14 -10.57
N TYR A 254 5.16 -9.39 -10.66
CA TYR A 254 6.42 -9.84 -10.06
C TYR A 254 7.65 -9.27 -10.78
N GLY A 255 7.58 -9.11 -12.11
CA GLY A 255 8.70 -8.64 -12.94
C GLY A 255 8.95 -7.13 -12.89
N THR A 256 8.09 -6.38 -12.21
CA THR A 256 8.20 -4.92 -12.11
C THR A 256 9.42 -4.53 -11.27
N LEU A 257 10.34 -3.70 -11.81
CA LEU A 257 11.50 -3.19 -11.05
C LEU A 257 11.13 -2.05 -10.09
N SER A 258 10.31 -1.10 -10.54
CA SER A 258 9.75 -0.03 -9.70
C SER A 258 8.25 -0.30 -9.44
N PRO A 259 7.90 -1.00 -8.34
CA PRO A 259 6.51 -1.16 -7.91
C PRO A 259 5.97 0.16 -7.35
N ILE A 260 4.66 0.37 -7.43
CA ILE A 260 4.02 1.60 -6.92
C ILE A 260 4.00 1.58 -5.39
N THR A 261 3.92 0.39 -4.79
CA THR A 261 3.84 0.22 -3.35
C THR A 261 5.02 -0.57 -2.80
N ASN A 262 5.36 -0.32 -1.54
CA ASN A 262 6.38 -1.06 -0.79
C ASN A 262 5.91 -2.46 -0.32
N ALA A 263 4.94 -3.08 -1.00
CA ALA A 263 4.28 -4.30 -0.54
C ALA A 263 5.25 -5.49 -0.41
N ARG A 264 6.25 -5.56 -1.29
CA ARG A 264 7.31 -6.57 -1.26
C ARG A 264 8.16 -6.46 -0.01
N CYS A 265 8.60 -5.25 0.33
CA CYS A 265 9.40 -4.93 1.51
C CYS A 265 8.62 -5.21 2.79
N ARG A 266 7.37 -4.72 2.88
CA ARG A 266 6.47 -4.98 4.02
C ARG A 266 6.19 -6.48 4.20
N LEU A 267 6.05 -7.23 3.10
CA LEU A 267 5.87 -8.68 3.14
C LEU A 267 7.13 -9.41 3.64
N MET A 268 8.31 -8.99 3.21
CA MET A 268 9.59 -9.54 3.68
C MET A 268 9.76 -9.31 5.18
N ARG A 269 9.58 -8.07 5.64
CA ARG A 269 9.60 -7.69 7.06
C ARG A 269 8.66 -8.57 7.89
N MET A 270 7.41 -8.68 7.45
CA MET A 270 6.41 -9.51 8.12
C MET A 270 6.83 -11.00 8.21
N TYR A 271 7.52 -11.55 7.21
CA TYR A 271 8.01 -12.93 7.28
C TYR A 271 9.14 -13.12 8.30
N LEU A 272 10.00 -12.12 8.46
CA LEU A 272 11.06 -12.13 9.47
C LEU A 272 10.44 -12.01 10.87
N ASP A 273 9.52 -11.07 11.07
CA ASP A 273 8.83 -10.86 12.36
C ASP A 273 8.02 -12.11 12.77
N ALA A 274 7.42 -12.81 11.81
CA ALA A 274 6.68 -14.04 12.03
C ALA A 274 7.57 -15.30 12.14
N ASN A 275 8.90 -15.15 12.05
CA ASN A 275 9.89 -16.22 12.01
C ASN A 275 9.56 -17.31 10.97
N ARG A 276 9.35 -16.88 9.71
CA ARG A 276 9.02 -17.74 8.56
C ARG A 276 10.09 -17.66 7.46
N PRO A 277 11.34 -18.08 7.72
CA PRO A 277 12.46 -17.93 6.77
C PRO A 277 12.20 -18.61 5.41
N GLY A 278 11.58 -19.80 5.40
CA GLY A 278 11.26 -20.48 4.13
C GLY A 278 10.22 -19.75 3.26
N SER A 279 9.37 -18.89 3.83
CA SER A 279 8.46 -18.05 3.04
C SER A 279 9.15 -16.79 2.51
N ALA A 280 10.08 -16.23 3.29
CA ALA A 280 10.95 -15.15 2.87
C ALA A 280 11.88 -15.59 1.72
N ARG A 281 12.44 -16.81 1.79
CA ARG A 281 13.27 -17.38 0.71
C ARG A 281 12.53 -17.44 -0.62
N ARG A 282 11.34 -18.04 -0.60
CA ARG A 282 10.45 -18.12 -1.77
C ARG A 282 9.99 -16.75 -2.30
N LEU A 283 10.04 -15.71 -1.47
CA LEU A 283 9.69 -14.37 -1.91
C LEU A 283 10.84 -13.78 -2.73
N TRP A 284 12.06 -13.77 -2.21
CA TRP A 284 13.20 -13.18 -2.93
C TRP A 284 13.55 -13.99 -4.19
N GLU A 285 13.45 -15.32 -4.17
CA GLU A 285 13.65 -16.17 -5.36
C GLU A 285 12.68 -15.88 -6.52
N LYS A 286 11.51 -15.29 -6.23
CA LYS A 286 10.51 -14.95 -7.24
C LYS A 286 10.67 -13.54 -7.80
N LEU A 287 11.44 -12.69 -7.12
CA LEU A 287 11.67 -11.33 -7.55
C LEU A 287 12.80 -11.29 -8.59
N PRO A 288 12.80 -10.31 -9.49
CA PRO A 288 13.91 -10.09 -10.42
C PRO A 288 15.22 -9.86 -9.66
N SER A 289 16.35 -10.35 -10.19
CA SER A 289 17.69 -10.07 -9.67
C SER A 289 17.97 -8.57 -9.57
N ASP A 290 17.45 -7.82 -10.53
CA ASP A 290 17.71 -6.38 -10.68
C ASP A 290 16.86 -5.56 -9.71
N TYR A 291 15.98 -6.19 -8.93
CA TYR A 291 15.23 -5.51 -7.88
C TYR A 291 16.17 -5.11 -6.73
N SER A 292 16.41 -3.81 -6.58
CA SER A 292 17.48 -3.23 -5.75
C SER A 292 17.03 -2.75 -4.36
N SER A 293 15.95 -3.32 -3.82
CA SER A 293 15.50 -2.91 -2.49
C SER A 293 16.38 -3.48 -1.37
N VAL A 294 16.89 -2.59 -0.50
CA VAL A 294 17.69 -2.93 0.70
C VAL A 294 16.97 -3.98 1.56
N TRP A 295 15.67 -3.77 1.78
CA TRP A 295 14.82 -4.64 2.59
C TRP A 295 14.77 -6.09 2.11
N ILE A 296 14.94 -6.33 0.81
CA ILE A 296 14.94 -7.69 0.27
C ILE A 296 16.35 -8.28 0.31
N ARG A 297 17.34 -7.55 -0.20
CA ARG A 297 18.70 -8.08 -0.38
C ARG A 297 19.43 -8.31 0.94
N TYR A 298 19.41 -7.34 1.86
CA TYR A 298 20.05 -7.51 3.16
C TYR A 298 19.34 -8.56 4.02
N SER A 299 18.02 -8.59 3.98
CA SER A 299 17.27 -9.64 4.67
C SER A 299 17.52 -11.04 4.09
N ALA A 300 17.69 -11.16 2.77
CA ALA A 300 18.08 -12.43 2.13
C ALA A 300 19.49 -12.86 2.57
N ALA A 301 20.45 -11.93 2.59
CA ALA A 301 21.82 -12.18 3.07
C ALA A 301 21.84 -12.61 4.55
N LEU A 302 21.07 -11.95 5.42
CA LEU A 302 20.93 -12.35 6.82
C LEU A 302 20.33 -13.75 6.97
N LEU A 303 19.27 -14.05 6.21
CA LEU A 303 18.62 -15.36 6.25
C LEU A 303 19.57 -16.48 5.80
N GLU A 304 20.41 -16.22 4.79
CA GLU A 304 21.40 -17.19 4.32
C GLU A 304 22.56 -17.34 5.30
N PHE A 305 23.00 -16.24 5.93
CA PHE A 305 23.99 -16.28 7.00
C PHE A 305 23.51 -17.14 8.19
N VAL A 306 22.28 -16.92 8.66
CA VAL A 306 21.67 -17.73 9.74
C VAL A 306 21.58 -19.19 9.30
N SER A 307 21.16 -19.43 8.06
CA SER A 307 21.05 -20.78 7.50
C SER A 307 22.38 -21.52 7.50
N TRP A 308 23.45 -20.87 7.01
CA TRP A 308 24.77 -21.45 6.88
C TRP A 308 25.49 -21.58 8.23
N LYS A 309 25.58 -20.48 9.00
CA LYS A 309 26.47 -20.40 10.17
C LYS A 309 25.80 -20.78 11.49
N VAL A 310 24.52 -20.46 11.65
CA VAL A 310 23.79 -20.70 12.92
C VAL A 310 23.07 -22.05 12.89
N LEU A 311 22.36 -22.35 11.80
CA LEU A 311 21.53 -23.56 11.69
C LEU A 311 22.24 -24.73 10.99
N GLY A 312 23.17 -24.45 10.08
CA GLY A 312 23.84 -25.48 9.28
C GLY A 312 22.88 -26.23 8.36
N GLU A 313 21.92 -25.54 7.73
CA GLU A 313 20.93 -26.17 6.85
C GLU A 313 21.57 -26.75 5.58
N GLU A 314 21.06 -27.89 5.12
CA GLU A 314 21.50 -28.53 3.88
C GLU A 314 21.18 -27.64 2.67
N GLY A 315 22.21 -27.22 1.94
CA GLY A 315 22.10 -26.35 0.76
C GLY A 315 22.59 -24.93 0.97
N SER A 316 22.75 -24.49 2.22
CA SER A 316 23.36 -23.19 2.53
C SER A 316 24.87 -23.32 2.68
N SER A 317 25.59 -22.37 2.10
CA SER A 317 27.06 -22.36 2.11
C SER A 317 27.59 -20.96 2.33
N GLU A 318 28.83 -20.87 2.80
CA GLU A 318 29.55 -19.59 2.93
C GLU A 318 29.54 -18.82 1.62
N LYS A 319 29.75 -19.53 0.49
CA LYS A 319 29.75 -18.93 -0.84
C LYS A 319 28.37 -18.32 -1.18
N SER A 320 27.29 -19.05 -0.94
CA SER A 320 25.91 -18.58 -1.15
C SER A 320 25.60 -17.33 -0.31
N ALA A 321 25.97 -17.35 0.97
CA ALA A 321 25.79 -16.20 1.87
C ALA A 321 26.61 -14.98 1.43
N MET A 322 27.85 -15.22 0.99
CA MET A 322 28.74 -14.17 0.48
C MET A 322 28.23 -13.58 -0.83
N ASP A 323 27.77 -14.41 -1.76
CA ASP A 323 27.22 -13.96 -3.05
C ASP A 323 26.02 -13.02 -2.82
N LEU A 324 25.09 -13.40 -1.93
CA LEU A 324 23.95 -12.55 -1.54
C LEU A 324 24.36 -11.27 -0.82
N LEU A 325 25.38 -11.32 0.04
CA LEU A 325 25.90 -10.13 0.71
C LEU A 325 26.55 -9.16 -0.28
N VAL A 326 27.33 -9.67 -1.25
CA VAL A 326 27.94 -8.85 -2.30
C VAL A 326 26.87 -8.18 -3.15
N GLU A 327 25.82 -8.91 -3.54
CA GLU A 327 24.67 -8.34 -4.26
C GLU A 327 23.92 -7.28 -3.42
N ALA A 328 23.81 -7.48 -2.11
CA ALA A 328 23.22 -6.50 -1.20
C ALA A 328 24.05 -5.22 -1.11
N ILE A 329 25.37 -5.34 -0.92
CA ILE A 329 26.30 -4.21 -0.85
C ILE A 329 26.30 -3.42 -2.16
N ARG A 330 26.33 -4.11 -3.31
CA ARG A 330 26.25 -3.46 -4.63
C ARG A 330 24.91 -2.77 -4.89
N GLY A 331 23.84 -3.20 -4.23
CA GLY A 331 22.53 -2.55 -4.32
C GLY A 331 22.43 -1.28 -3.48
N ASN A 332 23.11 -1.25 -2.33
CA ASN A 332 23.16 -0.10 -1.45
C ASN A 332 24.37 -0.20 -0.50
N VAL A 333 25.44 0.52 -0.82
CA VAL A 333 26.69 0.52 -0.04
C VAL A 333 26.52 1.17 1.34
N TYR A 334 25.63 2.16 1.46
CA TYR A 334 25.41 2.90 2.69
C TYR A 334 24.92 1.99 3.82
N CYS A 335 24.02 1.06 3.50
CA CYS A 335 23.53 0.08 4.46
C CYS A 335 24.66 -0.84 4.98
N ALA A 336 25.63 -1.18 4.13
CA ALA A 336 26.79 -2.00 4.53
C ALA A 336 27.63 -1.30 5.61
N TYR A 337 27.92 -0.01 5.43
CA TYR A 337 28.66 0.80 6.38
C TYR A 337 27.88 1.00 7.67
N TYR A 338 26.59 1.35 7.55
CA TYR A 338 25.72 1.55 8.71
C TYR A 338 25.62 0.28 9.56
N LEU A 339 25.39 -0.89 8.94
CA LEU A 339 25.38 -2.17 9.64
C LEU A 339 26.72 -2.49 10.29
N SER A 340 27.83 -2.33 9.57
CA SER A 340 29.18 -2.69 10.04
C SER A 340 29.66 -1.83 11.21
N PHE A 341 29.19 -0.60 11.30
CA PHE A 341 29.63 0.40 12.27
C PHE A 341 28.46 1.05 13.00
N HIS A 342 27.44 0.25 13.30
CA HIS A 342 26.18 0.69 13.89
C HIS A 342 26.37 1.63 15.09
N ASP A 343 27.31 1.33 16.00
CA ASP A 343 27.55 2.17 17.19
C ASP A 343 28.01 3.59 16.85
N THR A 344 28.81 3.76 15.80
CA THR A 344 29.28 5.07 15.34
C THR A 344 28.16 5.83 14.64
N PHE A 345 27.43 5.16 13.74
CA PHE A 345 26.29 5.77 13.05
C PHE A 345 25.19 6.14 14.04
N HIS A 346 24.84 5.28 14.99
CA HIS A 346 23.83 5.58 16.01
C HIS A 346 24.20 6.77 16.91
N GLN A 347 25.49 7.09 17.06
CA GLN A 347 25.93 8.27 17.81
C GLN A 347 25.78 9.58 17.02
N VAL A 348 25.92 9.52 15.69
CA VAL A 348 25.97 10.71 14.83
C VAL A 348 24.63 10.97 14.13
N MET A 349 23.91 9.90 13.78
CA MET A 349 22.65 9.96 13.05
C MET A 349 21.51 10.29 14.02
N GLU A 350 21.07 11.54 14.00
CA GLU A 350 19.90 12.03 14.73
C GLU A 350 18.68 12.11 13.80
N TYR A 351 17.46 12.20 14.36
CA TYR A 351 16.19 12.36 13.62
C TYR A 351 15.84 11.23 12.64
N THR A 352 16.48 10.08 12.78
CA THR A 352 16.28 8.94 11.86
C THR A 352 14.87 8.36 11.90
N GLU A 353 14.12 8.61 12.97
CA GLU A 353 12.71 8.23 13.14
C GLU A 353 11.74 9.02 12.25
N GLU A 354 12.19 10.13 11.65
CA GLU A 354 11.40 10.94 10.73
C GLU A 354 11.51 10.44 9.28
N VAL A 355 12.45 9.53 9.01
CA VAL A 355 12.64 8.91 7.69
C VAL A 355 11.64 7.76 7.51
N ASP A 356 10.57 8.02 6.77
CA ASP A 356 9.55 7.03 6.41
C ASP A 356 9.36 6.98 4.88
N ASP A 357 9.11 5.77 4.36
CA ASP A 357 8.77 5.50 2.95
C ASP A 357 9.81 6.04 1.92
N ALA A 358 11.11 5.92 2.26
CA ALA A 358 12.23 6.29 1.40
C ALA A 358 12.26 5.53 0.05
N GLU A 359 12.79 6.19 -0.98
CA GLU A 359 12.93 5.62 -2.32
C GLU A 359 13.96 4.46 -2.38
N ASP A 360 13.82 3.57 -3.36
CA ASP A 360 14.71 2.41 -3.49
C ASP A 360 16.16 2.84 -3.81
N SER A 361 17.14 2.15 -3.20
CA SER A 361 18.59 2.38 -3.40
C SER A 361 19.16 3.72 -2.88
N THR A 362 18.41 4.54 -2.17
CA THR A 362 18.91 5.79 -1.59
C THR A 362 19.57 5.61 -0.21
N LEU A 363 20.22 6.66 0.29
CA LEU A 363 20.78 6.69 1.65
C LEU A 363 19.67 6.57 2.70
N GLU A 364 18.53 7.22 2.48
CA GLU A 364 17.36 7.22 3.35
C GLU A 364 16.78 5.81 3.50
N GLN A 365 16.78 5.00 2.44
CA GLN A 365 16.36 3.61 2.56
C GLN A 365 17.32 2.79 3.44
N ALA A 366 18.63 3.07 3.40
CA ALA A 366 19.58 2.44 4.31
C ALA A 366 19.31 2.86 5.77
N ILE A 367 19.02 4.14 6.00
CA ILE A 367 18.68 4.69 7.32
C ILE A 367 17.38 4.07 7.83
N GLU A 368 16.31 4.01 7.02
CA GLU A 368 15.03 3.41 7.38
C GLU A 368 15.23 1.92 7.74
N TYR A 369 15.98 1.17 6.93
CA TYR A 369 16.26 -0.24 7.21
C TYR A 369 17.02 -0.42 8.53
N CYS A 370 18.08 0.37 8.73
CA CYS A 370 18.97 0.26 9.89
C CYS A 370 18.36 0.80 11.20
N ASN A 371 17.37 1.69 11.14
CA ASN A 371 16.66 2.15 12.34
C ASN A 371 15.37 1.36 12.62
N SER A 372 15.02 0.43 11.73
CA SER A 372 13.91 -0.47 11.96
C SER A 372 14.23 -1.63 12.92
N GLU A 373 13.19 -2.36 13.33
CA GLU A 373 13.30 -3.59 14.10
C GLU A 373 14.19 -4.66 13.44
N GLN A 374 14.47 -4.55 12.13
CA GLN A 374 15.36 -5.48 11.43
C GLN A 374 16.81 -5.37 11.87
N MET A 375 17.26 -4.19 12.32
CA MET A 375 18.55 -4.06 12.97
C MET A 375 18.65 -4.93 14.23
N GLY A 376 17.55 -5.08 14.97
CA GLY A 376 17.46 -6.02 16.09
C GLY A 376 17.70 -7.48 15.68
N SER A 377 17.38 -7.86 14.43
CA SER A 377 17.66 -9.20 13.91
C SER A 377 19.14 -9.39 13.58
N TRP A 378 19.81 -8.35 13.05
CA TRP A 378 21.25 -8.36 12.83
C TRP A 378 22.02 -8.41 14.15
N MET A 379 21.71 -7.51 15.09
CA MET A 379 22.35 -7.44 16.40
C MET A 379 22.04 -8.66 17.28
N GLY A 380 20.86 -9.27 17.10
CA GLY A 380 20.46 -10.48 17.82
C GLY A 380 21.09 -11.76 17.28
N THR A 381 21.68 -11.72 16.08
CA THR A 381 22.32 -12.88 15.45
C THR A 381 23.83 -12.84 15.70
N GLU A 382 24.33 -13.79 16.51
CA GLU A 382 25.73 -13.86 16.90
C GLU A 382 26.69 -13.89 15.69
N GLY A 383 27.59 -12.91 15.60
CA GLY A 383 28.61 -12.83 14.57
C GLY A 383 28.13 -12.29 13.21
N ALA A 384 26.87 -11.87 13.07
CA ALA A 384 26.34 -11.38 11.80
C ALA A 384 26.89 -10.00 11.44
N VAL A 385 26.90 -9.07 12.39
CA VAL A 385 27.44 -7.72 12.19
C VAL A 385 28.96 -7.76 12.00
N GLU A 386 29.65 -8.56 12.80
CA GLU A 386 31.10 -8.76 12.68
C GLU A 386 31.48 -9.40 11.34
N TRP A 387 30.61 -10.25 10.79
CA TRP A 387 30.81 -10.81 9.46
C TRP A 387 30.74 -9.74 8.37
N VAL A 388 29.69 -8.90 8.36
CA VAL A 388 29.60 -7.79 7.39
C VAL A 388 30.78 -6.84 7.56
N GLN A 389 31.12 -6.47 8.80
CA GLN A 389 32.27 -5.61 9.11
C GLN A 389 33.58 -6.23 8.62
N SER A 390 33.79 -7.53 8.82
CA SER A 390 34.97 -8.24 8.34
C SER A 390 35.07 -8.22 6.82
N VAL A 391 33.95 -8.38 6.10
CA VAL A 391 33.90 -8.30 4.63
C VAL A 391 34.26 -6.90 4.14
N VAL A 392 33.65 -5.86 4.72
CA VAL A 392 33.93 -4.46 4.36
C VAL A 392 35.40 -4.13 4.63
N LEU A 393 35.90 -4.41 5.83
CA LEU A 393 37.28 -4.12 6.21
C LEU A 393 38.31 -4.92 5.41
N HIS A 394 38.03 -6.20 5.11
CA HIS A 394 38.93 -7.00 4.30
C HIS A 394 39.06 -6.41 2.90
N THR A 395 37.94 -6.03 2.28
CA THR A 395 37.90 -5.44 0.94
C THR A 395 38.61 -4.09 0.88
N LEU A 396 38.45 -3.24 1.91
CA LEU A 396 39.15 -1.94 1.99
C LEU A 396 40.67 -2.11 2.22
N ASN A 397 41.08 -3.11 2.99
CA ASN A 397 42.49 -3.35 3.32
C ASN A 397 43.23 -4.19 2.28
N ASP A 398 42.53 -4.83 1.34
CA ASP A 398 43.16 -5.64 0.31
C ASP A 398 43.87 -4.74 -0.72
N LYS A 399 45.13 -4.41 -0.41
CA LYS A 399 45.99 -3.56 -1.24
C LYS A 399 46.42 -4.23 -2.56
N SER A 400 45.88 -5.40 -2.90
CA SER A 400 46.58 -6.40 -3.70
C SER A 400 46.12 -6.63 -5.15
N SER A 401 45.11 -5.94 -5.69
CA SER A 401 44.60 -6.32 -7.03
C SER A 401 44.04 -5.25 -7.97
N GLY A 402 44.35 -3.95 -7.81
CA GLY A 402 43.69 -2.90 -8.63
C GLY A 402 44.54 -1.78 -9.24
N SER A 403 45.80 -1.57 -8.85
CA SER A 403 46.62 -0.48 -9.40
C SER A 403 47.95 -1.01 -9.92
N GLY A 404 47.86 -1.72 -11.04
CA GLY A 404 48.97 -2.38 -11.70
C GLY A 404 48.89 -2.26 -13.22
N SER A 405 49.14 -1.05 -13.72
CA SER A 405 49.79 -0.79 -15.00
C SER A 405 49.09 -1.24 -16.29
N SER A 406 48.31 -0.33 -16.88
CA SER A 406 48.30 -0.21 -18.33
C SER A 406 49.72 0.09 -18.81
N VAL A 407 50.21 -0.69 -19.77
CA VAL A 407 51.38 -0.51 -20.67
C VAL A 407 52.28 -1.74 -20.59
N GLY A 408 52.05 -2.68 -21.52
CA GLY A 408 52.86 -3.87 -21.72
C GLY A 408 52.26 -4.74 -22.81
N ALA A 409 52.68 -4.49 -24.03
CA ALA A 409 52.22 -5.12 -25.26
C ALA A 409 52.46 -6.65 -25.30
N ASP A 410 51.71 -7.27 -26.21
CA ASP A 410 51.96 -8.57 -26.84
C ASP A 410 51.93 -9.81 -25.94
N ASN A 411 50.80 -10.54 -25.95
CA ASN A 411 50.88 -11.95 -26.34
C ASN A 411 49.56 -12.57 -26.79
N HIS A 412 49.67 -13.24 -27.93
CA HIS A 412 48.73 -14.18 -28.51
C HIS A 412 48.56 -15.41 -27.58
N GLY A 413 47.34 -15.65 -27.12
CA GLY A 413 46.97 -16.85 -26.37
C GLY A 413 45.45 -16.98 -26.37
N LYS A 414 44.93 -17.51 -27.47
CA LYS A 414 43.50 -17.79 -27.66
C LYS A 414 43.24 -19.22 -27.17
N ASP A 415 42.13 -19.39 -26.48
CA ASP A 415 41.45 -20.63 -26.09
C ASP A 415 41.69 -21.08 -24.63
N THR A 416 40.54 -21.30 -23.98
CA THR A 416 40.25 -21.74 -22.59
C THR A 416 40.32 -20.66 -21.52
N ASP A 417 39.18 -20.06 -21.14
CA ASP A 417 38.84 -19.69 -19.74
C ASP A 417 37.45 -19.01 -19.58
N GLU A 418 36.37 -19.55 -20.16
CA GLU A 418 35.00 -19.07 -19.85
C GLU A 418 34.56 -19.41 -18.41
N ALA A 419 35.23 -20.35 -17.73
CA ALA A 419 34.93 -20.71 -16.34
C ALA A 419 35.58 -19.78 -15.31
N SER A 420 36.56 -18.95 -15.70
CA SER A 420 37.26 -18.03 -14.78
C SER A 420 36.58 -16.66 -14.65
N GLU A 421 35.73 -16.27 -15.60
CA GLU A 421 35.06 -14.96 -15.55
C GLU A 421 33.90 -14.94 -14.53
N ASN A 422 33.13 -16.02 -14.43
CA ASN A 422 32.02 -16.12 -13.47
C ASN A 422 32.47 -16.06 -12.00
N ASN A 423 33.73 -16.42 -11.68
CA ASN A 423 34.23 -16.38 -10.31
C ASN A 423 34.83 -15.01 -9.92
N LYS A 424 35.13 -14.14 -10.90
CA LYS A 424 35.60 -12.76 -10.63
C LYS A 424 34.45 -11.81 -10.27
N ASN A 425 33.24 -12.08 -10.78
CA ASN A 425 32.07 -11.27 -10.46
C ASN A 425 31.59 -11.42 -9.00
N ASN A 426 31.98 -12.49 -8.31
CA ASN A 426 31.58 -12.74 -6.91
C ASN A 426 32.53 -12.12 -5.88
N ILE A 427 33.61 -11.48 -6.31
CA ILE A 427 34.54 -10.82 -5.40
C ILE A 427 34.12 -9.35 -5.29
N LEU A 428 33.83 -8.91 -4.07
CA LEU A 428 33.59 -7.50 -3.77
C LEU A 428 34.85 -6.70 -4.13
N GLN A 429 34.71 -5.72 -4.99
CA GLN A 429 35.82 -4.84 -5.38
C GLN A 429 35.83 -3.59 -4.50
N ARG A 430 36.98 -2.92 -4.38
CA ARG A 430 37.04 -1.65 -3.65
C ARG A 430 36.10 -0.58 -4.24
N GLY A 431 35.87 -0.62 -5.56
CA GLY A 431 34.91 0.26 -6.22
C GLY A 431 33.45 -0.01 -5.83
N ASP A 432 33.10 -1.24 -5.44
CA ASP A 432 31.77 -1.57 -4.93
C ASP A 432 31.51 -0.94 -3.54
N LEU A 433 32.57 -0.46 -2.87
CA LEU A 433 32.53 0.21 -1.57
C LEU A 433 32.74 1.73 -1.69
N ASP A 434 32.74 2.27 -2.91
CA ASP A 434 32.86 3.72 -3.13
C ASP A 434 31.55 4.44 -2.80
N TRP A 435 31.41 4.82 -1.54
CA TRP A 435 30.27 5.56 -1.03
C TRP A 435 30.36 7.07 -1.34
N GLU A 436 31.56 7.62 -1.52
CA GLU A 436 31.79 9.06 -1.76
C GLU A 436 31.22 9.48 -3.11
N THR A 437 31.61 8.77 -4.19
CA THR A 437 31.12 9.10 -5.55
C THR A 437 29.60 8.98 -5.65
N GLY A 438 29.01 7.97 -5.01
CA GLY A 438 27.56 7.79 -4.97
C GLY A 438 26.85 8.90 -4.20
N LEU A 439 27.39 9.29 -3.04
CA LEU A 439 26.79 10.34 -2.21
C LEU A 439 26.89 11.71 -2.89
N ASP A 440 28.03 12.01 -3.50
CA ASP A 440 28.23 13.24 -4.27
C ASP A 440 27.33 13.32 -5.51
N GLN A 441 26.91 12.18 -6.07
CA GLN A 441 25.93 12.13 -7.16
C GLN A 441 24.53 12.45 -6.62
N LEU A 442 24.11 11.79 -5.54
CA LEU A 442 22.80 12.02 -4.93
C LEU A 442 22.60 13.47 -4.50
N GLU A 443 23.62 14.11 -3.94
CA GLU A 443 23.55 15.53 -3.58
C GLU A 443 23.41 16.45 -4.79
N ARG A 444 24.09 16.13 -5.89
CA ARG A 444 23.96 16.88 -7.15
C ARG A 444 22.55 16.73 -7.73
N ASP A 445 22.01 15.51 -7.75
CA ASP A 445 20.67 15.24 -8.24
C ASP A 445 19.62 16.00 -7.38
N PHE A 446 19.80 16.00 -6.05
CA PHE A 446 18.94 16.75 -5.13
C PHE A 446 19.00 18.27 -5.34
N ASP A 447 20.19 18.84 -5.56
CA ASP A 447 20.36 20.26 -5.87
C ASP A 447 19.73 20.63 -7.24
N GLU A 448 19.82 19.74 -8.24
CA GLU A 448 19.21 19.92 -9.55
C GLU A 448 17.67 19.93 -9.46
N ASP A 449 17.07 18.98 -8.75
CA ASP A 449 15.61 18.90 -8.56
C ASP A 449 15.08 20.14 -7.85
N LYS A 450 15.76 20.58 -6.78
CA LYS A 450 15.42 21.81 -6.06
C LYS A 450 15.50 23.05 -6.94
N SER A 451 16.45 23.09 -7.88
CA SER A 451 16.58 24.21 -8.82
C SER A 451 15.47 24.23 -9.87
N ASN A 452 15.05 23.05 -10.35
CA ASN A 452 13.96 22.90 -11.31
C ASN A 452 12.60 23.32 -10.70
N ASP A 453 12.35 22.95 -9.44
CA ASP A 453 11.14 23.34 -8.72
C ASP A 453 11.07 24.85 -8.51
N ALA A 454 12.19 25.49 -8.16
CA ALA A 454 12.25 26.94 -7.98
C ALA A 454 11.96 27.72 -9.28
N GLU A 455 12.33 27.18 -10.45
CA GLU A 455 12.02 27.80 -11.74
C GLU A 455 10.55 27.63 -12.15
N SER A 456 9.89 26.54 -11.74
CA SER A 456 8.49 26.25 -12.08
C SER A 456 7.49 27.21 -11.41
N VAL A 457 7.82 27.75 -10.23
CA VAL A 457 6.95 28.63 -9.43
C VAL A 457 6.92 30.07 -9.96
N ASN A 458 7.77 30.43 -10.93
CA ASN A 458 7.79 31.77 -11.53
C ASN A 458 6.73 31.99 -12.64
N SER A 459 5.80 31.03 -12.80
CA SER A 459 4.60 31.16 -13.63
C SER A 459 3.52 31.91 -12.84
N ASN A 460 3.29 33.18 -13.18
CA ASN A 460 2.26 34.10 -12.64
C ASN A 460 0.85 33.49 -12.46
N ASP A 461 0.58 32.76 -11.37
CA ASP A 461 -0.77 32.41 -10.93
C ASP A 461 -0.99 32.90 -9.50
N ASP A 462 -1.55 34.11 -9.41
CA ASP A 462 -1.77 34.93 -8.21
C ASP A 462 -2.86 34.37 -7.25
N SER A 463 -3.14 33.07 -7.24
CA SER A 463 -4.12 32.47 -6.32
C SER A 463 -3.47 31.90 -5.07
N ILE A 464 -2.97 32.81 -4.23
CA ILE A 464 -2.67 32.57 -2.81
C ILE A 464 -3.99 32.39 -2.05
N ASP A 465 -4.23 31.18 -1.52
CA ASP A 465 -4.78 31.03 -0.17
C ASP A 465 -4.59 29.59 0.33
N GLY A 466 -3.89 29.44 1.46
CA GLY A 466 -4.20 28.36 2.40
C GLY A 466 -3.08 27.40 2.79
N ASN A 467 -2.05 27.89 3.49
CA ASN A 467 -1.53 27.27 4.71
C ASN A 467 -1.31 25.74 4.66
N ASP A 468 -0.63 25.26 3.61
CA ASP A 468 0.04 23.97 3.67
C ASP A 468 1.22 24.17 4.61
N GLU A 469 1.06 23.64 5.82
CA GLU A 469 2.18 23.40 6.73
C GLU A 469 3.24 22.70 5.87
N GLU A 470 4.38 23.36 5.66
CA GLU A 470 5.60 22.74 5.13
C GLU A 470 5.82 21.49 5.99
N GLU A 471 5.30 20.33 5.53
CA GLU A 471 5.72 19.03 6.00
C GLU A 471 7.22 19.11 5.85
N ALA A 472 7.93 19.17 6.99
CA ALA A 472 9.35 19.42 7.06
C ALA A 472 10.02 18.33 6.22
N GLU A 473 10.26 18.66 4.95
CA GLU A 473 10.84 17.75 4.00
C GLU A 473 12.18 17.39 4.60
N VAL A 474 12.30 16.09 4.87
CA VAL A 474 13.45 15.54 5.56
C VAL A 474 14.70 15.99 4.82
N ASP A 475 15.56 16.75 5.49
CA ASP A 475 16.70 17.39 4.84
C ASP A 475 17.75 16.33 4.45
N PHE A 476 17.66 15.83 3.22
CA PHE A 476 18.60 14.84 2.68
C PHE A 476 20.06 15.25 2.87
N LEU A 477 20.37 16.54 2.67
CA LEU A 477 21.71 17.08 2.82
C LEU A 477 22.20 17.01 4.27
N MET A 478 21.29 17.15 5.25
CA MET A 478 21.60 16.92 6.66
C MET A 478 22.03 15.46 6.88
N PHE A 479 21.27 14.49 6.35
CA PHE A 479 21.61 13.07 6.48
C PHE A 479 22.91 12.70 5.76
N ALA A 480 23.14 13.24 4.56
CA ALA A 480 24.41 13.08 3.85
C ALA A 480 25.59 13.64 4.64
N GLY A 481 25.43 14.82 5.26
CA GLY A 481 26.42 15.43 6.14
C GLY A 481 26.72 14.61 7.40
N MET A 482 25.70 14.05 8.05
CA MET A 482 25.85 13.15 9.20
C MET A 482 26.52 11.82 8.80
N PHE A 483 26.19 11.30 7.62
CA PHE A 483 26.84 10.11 7.07
C PHE A 483 28.34 10.37 6.84
N ARG A 484 28.73 11.48 6.20
CA ARG A 484 30.15 11.87 6.03
C ARG A 484 30.87 12.01 7.35
N THR A 485 30.24 12.69 8.32
CA THR A 485 30.80 12.86 9.67
C THR A 485 31.09 11.50 10.32
N SER A 486 30.17 10.54 10.17
CA SER A 486 30.34 9.18 10.68
C SER A 486 31.53 8.48 10.00
N MET A 487 31.67 8.63 8.68
CA MET A 487 32.78 8.05 7.92
C MET A 487 34.13 8.67 8.28
N GLU A 488 34.20 10.00 8.48
CA GLU A 488 35.38 10.69 8.97
C GLU A 488 35.80 10.19 10.35
N MET A 489 34.84 10.04 11.28
CA MET A 489 35.11 9.47 12.60
C MET A 489 35.68 8.05 12.54
N LEU A 490 35.21 7.22 11.60
CA LEU A 490 35.74 5.87 11.40
C LEU A 490 37.17 5.88 10.83
N SER A 491 37.46 6.79 9.90
CA SER A 491 38.79 7.02 9.36
C SER A 491 39.76 7.50 10.45
N ASP A 492 39.35 8.48 11.26
CA ASP A 492 40.14 9.03 12.37
C ASP A 492 40.39 8.00 13.48
N ALA A 493 39.43 7.10 13.72
CA ALA A 493 39.59 5.96 14.61
C ALA A 493 40.55 4.89 14.06
N GLY A 494 41.06 5.05 12.84
CA GLY A 494 41.98 4.14 12.17
C GLY A 494 41.34 2.80 11.80
N LYS A 495 40.02 2.76 11.63
CA LYS A 495 39.30 1.53 11.22
C LYS A 495 39.65 1.13 9.79
N PHE A 496 39.82 2.13 8.92
CA PHE A 496 40.31 2.00 7.56
C PHE A 496 40.98 3.31 7.15
N THR A 497 41.75 3.27 6.06
CA THR A 497 42.29 4.47 5.41
C THR A 497 41.53 4.68 4.11
N LEU A 498 40.78 5.79 4.02
CA LEU A 498 40.11 6.20 2.77
C LEU A 498 41.13 6.34 1.63
#